data_AF-A0A970A7Z7-F1
#
_entry.id   AF-A0A970A7Z7-F1
#
_cell.length_a   1.000
_cell.length_b   1.000
_cell.length_c   1.000
_cell.angle_alpha   90.00
_cell.angle_beta   90.00
_cell.angle_gamma   90.00
#
_symmetry.space_group_name_H-M   'P 1'
#
loop_
_entity.id
_entity.type
_entity.pdbx_description
1 polymer ?
#
loop_
_entity_poly.entity_id
_entity_poly.type
_entity_poly.pdbx_seq_one_letter_code
_entity_poly.pdbx_strand_id
1 'polypeptide(L)'
;MNRIFVVLLAILALLQMPLQAEVLVGNKILPEVTVTKFMSGRDENILETITAADSVKIRITSKGRKLLETESLGTFPARFEANGKPVSAAVVDIDGDRIPEVAVSAFDENGSQFFYVYKFDAQKRIYQPMVFTDSINKMERDFAVSDIGQPAQDNIILIGKRVVLLGKNYTDEGPKPAQFVYELRGGTFKYIGFEGMKNLIKYQGSKPIEG
;
A
#
# COMPACT_ATOMS: atom_id res chain seq x y z
N MET A 1 35.58 40.85 -5.11
CA MET A 1 35.00 39.95 -4.11
C MET A 1 33.62 39.47 -4.58
N ASN A 2 33.44 38.16 -4.68
CA ASN A 2 32.18 37.39 -4.70
C ASN A 2 31.15 37.58 -5.83
N ARG A 3 31.47 37.13 -7.06
CA ARG A 3 30.43 36.66 -8.01
C ARG A 3 30.70 35.27 -8.62
N ILE A 4 31.90 34.72 -8.44
CA ILE A 4 32.28 33.41 -9.01
C ILE A 4 31.88 32.23 -8.11
N PHE A 5 31.58 32.47 -6.83
CA PHE A 5 31.24 31.39 -5.87
C PHE A 5 29.78 30.90 -5.93
N VAL A 6 28.87 31.60 -6.62
CA VAL A 6 27.44 31.22 -6.66
C VAL A 6 27.15 30.18 -7.75
N VAL A 7 27.96 30.10 -8.81
CA VAL A 7 27.71 29.18 -9.93
C VAL A 7 28.13 27.74 -9.61
N LEU A 8 29.12 27.54 -8.72
CA LEU A 8 29.60 26.19 -8.40
C LEU A 8 28.65 25.39 -7.48
N LEU A 9 27.80 26.07 -6.69
CA LEU A 9 26.88 25.39 -5.76
C LEU A 9 25.64 24.80 -6.47
N ALA A 10 25.23 25.36 -7.62
CA ALA A 10 24.08 24.87 -8.37
C ALA A 10 24.39 23.57 -9.15
N ILE A 11 25.65 23.36 -9.55
CA ILE A 11 26.05 22.17 -10.32
C ILE A 11 26.18 20.95 -9.40
N LEU A 12 26.59 21.13 -8.13
CA LEU A 12 26.73 20.02 -7.19
C LEU A 12 25.38 19.50 -6.66
N ALA A 13 24.33 20.33 -6.67
CA ALA A 13 22.97 19.91 -6.28
C ALA A 13 22.28 19.03 -7.33
N LEU A 14 22.69 19.08 -8.61
CA LEU A 14 22.13 18.24 -9.68
C LEU A 14 22.65 16.79 -9.69
N LEU A 15 23.74 16.50 -8.95
CA LEU A 15 24.37 15.17 -8.92
C LEU A 15 23.77 14.22 -7.86
N GLN A 16 22.77 14.65 -7.08
CA GLN A 16 22.11 13.80 -6.09
C GLN A 16 20.67 13.40 -6.46
N MET A 17 20.21 13.73 -7.67
CA MET A 17 18.95 13.19 -8.15
C MET A 17 19.14 11.73 -8.55
N PRO A 18 18.36 10.77 -8.00
CA PRO A 18 18.38 9.41 -8.49
C PRO A 18 17.98 9.44 -9.97
N LEU A 19 18.92 9.09 -10.84
CA LEU A 19 18.69 8.99 -12.27
C LEU A 19 17.81 7.75 -12.51
N GLN A 20 16.49 7.91 -12.40
CA GLN A 20 15.54 6.90 -12.85
C GLN A 20 15.53 6.97 -14.39
N ALA A 21 16.40 6.20 -15.03
CA ALA A 21 16.44 6.10 -16.47
C ALA A 21 15.26 5.24 -16.95
N GLU A 22 14.26 5.88 -17.54
CA GLU A 22 13.23 5.17 -18.31
C GLU A 22 13.90 4.51 -19.53
N VAL A 23 13.91 3.18 -19.57
CA VAL A 23 14.46 2.43 -20.71
C VAL A 23 13.40 2.39 -21.81
N LEU A 24 13.58 3.24 -22.82
CA LEU A 24 12.80 3.24 -24.05
C LEU A 24 13.32 2.14 -24.99
N VAL A 25 12.48 1.15 -25.30
CA VAL A 25 12.72 0.22 -26.41
C VAL A 25 11.67 0.51 -27.48
N GLY A 26 12.09 1.15 -28.58
CA GLY A 26 11.22 1.43 -29.73
C GLY A 26 9.97 2.26 -29.37
N ASN A 27 10.15 3.38 -28.67
CA ASN A 27 9.09 4.30 -28.19
C ASN A 27 8.09 3.71 -27.18
N LYS A 28 8.32 2.49 -26.66
CA LYS A 28 7.48 1.92 -25.61
C LYS A 28 8.17 2.06 -24.25
N ILE A 29 7.48 2.71 -23.31
CA ILE A 29 7.87 2.72 -21.90
C ILE A 29 7.70 1.28 -21.40
N LEU A 30 8.79 0.66 -20.95
CA LEU A 30 8.73 -0.65 -20.32
C LEU A 30 8.15 -0.51 -18.91
N PRO A 31 7.37 -1.50 -18.43
CA PRO A 31 6.88 -1.47 -17.07
C PRO A 31 8.05 -1.53 -16.08
N GLU A 32 7.96 -0.75 -15.01
CA GLU A 32 8.84 -0.88 -13.86
C GLU A 32 8.45 -2.14 -13.08
N VAL A 33 9.43 -2.94 -12.68
CA VAL A 33 9.21 -4.16 -11.90
C VAL A 33 10.03 -4.12 -10.63
N THR A 34 9.36 -4.09 -9.48
CA THR A 34 10.00 -4.29 -8.17
C THR A 34 9.86 -5.74 -7.74
N VAL A 35 10.95 -6.37 -7.32
CA VAL A 35 11.00 -7.78 -6.95
C VAL A 35 11.29 -7.95 -5.46
N THR A 36 10.43 -8.70 -4.76
CA THR A 36 10.61 -9.08 -3.35
C THR A 36 10.59 -10.59 -3.23
N LYS A 37 11.64 -11.17 -2.64
CA LYS A 37 11.69 -12.60 -2.31
C LYS A 37 11.21 -12.83 -0.88
N PHE A 38 10.48 -13.91 -0.67
CA PHE A 38 9.97 -14.25 0.65
C PHE A 38 9.67 -15.75 0.78
N MET A 39 9.57 -16.23 2.02
CA MET A 39 9.28 -17.63 2.31
C MET A 39 7.81 -17.82 2.66
N SER A 40 7.17 -18.85 2.09
CA SER A 40 5.89 -19.39 2.57
C SER A 40 6.11 -20.84 2.97
N GLY A 41 6.21 -21.08 4.28
CA GLY A 41 6.68 -22.36 4.80
C GLY A 41 8.11 -22.67 4.33
N ARG A 42 8.26 -23.67 3.45
CA ARG A 42 9.55 -24.11 2.89
C ARG A 42 9.80 -23.65 1.45
N ASP A 43 8.81 -23.04 0.81
CA ASP A 43 8.93 -22.60 -0.57
C ASP A 43 9.37 -21.13 -0.62
N GLU A 44 10.41 -20.85 -1.40
CA GLU A 44 10.75 -19.46 -1.80
C GLU A 44 9.74 -19.00 -2.85
N ASN A 45 9.18 -17.83 -2.61
CA ASN A 45 8.28 -17.13 -3.51
C ASN A 45 8.92 -15.81 -3.96
N ILE A 46 8.50 -15.36 -5.14
CA ILE A 46 8.88 -14.09 -5.74
C ILE A 46 7.60 -13.29 -5.91
N LEU A 47 7.51 -12.14 -5.25
CA LEU A 47 6.53 -11.09 -5.49
C LEU A 47 7.12 -10.08 -6.47
N GLU A 48 6.46 -9.90 -7.60
CA GLU A 48 6.73 -8.82 -8.56
C GLU A 48 5.61 -7.79 -8.43
N THR A 49 5.95 -6.53 -8.16
CA THR A 49 5.05 -5.38 -8.34
C THR A 49 5.38 -4.75 -9.67
N ILE A 50 4.42 -4.74 -10.59
CA ILE A 50 4.57 -4.34 -11.98
C ILE A 50 3.80 -3.04 -12.17
N THR A 51 4.51 -1.95 -12.45
CA THR A 51 3.94 -0.62 -12.69
C THR A 51 4.10 -0.28 -14.17
N ALA A 52 2.99 -0.16 -14.88
CA ALA A 52 2.93 0.37 -16.24
C ALA A 52 2.31 1.79 -16.23
N ALA A 53 2.22 2.41 -17.40
CA ALA A 53 1.73 3.79 -17.54
C ALA A 53 0.34 4.04 -16.93
N ASP A 54 -0.52 3.02 -16.90
CA ASP A 54 -1.92 3.10 -16.50
C ASP A 54 -2.35 2.00 -15.52
N SER A 55 -1.40 1.21 -15.00
CA SER A 55 -1.74 0.05 -14.20
C SER A 55 -0.65 -0.36 -13.20
N VAL A 56 -1.10 -0.74 -12.01
CA VAL A 56 -0.34 -1.46 -11.01
C VAL A 56 -0.87 -2.88 -10.94
N LYS A 57 0.01 -3.87 -11.07
CA LYS A 57 -0.32 -5.29 -10.91
C LYS A 57 0.66 -5.94 -9.96
N ILE A 58 0.26 -7.07 -9.37
CA ILE A 58 1.22 -7.95 -8.72
C ILE A 58 1.20 -9.34 -9.34
N ARG A 59 2.36 -9.98 -9.33
CA ARG A 59 2.52 -11.39 -9.65
C ARG A 59 3.27 -12.08 -8.54
N ILE A 60 2.81 -13.27 -8.14
CA ILE A 60 3.53 -14.13 -7.21
C ILE A 60 3.87 -15.42 -7.93
N THR A 61 5.15 -15.82 -7.90
CA THR A 61 5.62 -17.09 -8.45
C THR A 61 6.42 -17.89 -7.44
N SER A 62 6.46 -19.21 -7.62
CA SER A 62 7.30 -20.12 -6.85
C SER A 62 7.82 -21.23 -7.75
N LYS A 63 9.15 -21.38 -7.84
CA LYS A 63 9.81 -22.37 -8.72
C LYS A 63 9.27 -22.33 -10.16
N GLY A 64 9.04 -21.14 -10.70
CA GLY A 64 8.48 -20.92 -12.04
C GLY A 64 6.96 -21.11 -12.16
N ARG A 65 6.27 -21.61 -11.13
CA ARG A 65 4.80 -21.71 -11.11
C ARG A 65 4.17 -20.40 -10.66
N LYS A 66 3.19 -19.91 -11.42
CA LYS A 66 2.37 -18.74 -11.05
C LYS A 66 1.40 -19.11 -9.92
N LEU A 67 1.46 -18.36 -8.82
CA LEU A 67 0.59 -18.51 -7.64
C LEU A 67 -0.49 -17.42 -7.58
N LEU A 68 -0.22 -16.26 -8.18
CA LEU A 68 -1.14 -15.14 -8.33
C LEU A 68 -0.66 -14.27 -9.50
N GLU A 69 -1.61 -13.72 -10.23
CA GLU A 69 -1.41 -12.56 -11.10
C GLU A 69 -2.72 -11.78 -11.07
N THR A 70 -2.65 -10.51 -10.70
CA THR A 70 -3.84 -9.67 -10.59
C THR A 70 -4.15 -9.00 -11.92
N GLU A 71 -5.40 -8.58 -12.07
CA GLU A 71 -5.70 -7.47 -12.96
C GLU A 71 -5.11 -6.16 -12.43
N SER A 72 -5.40 -5.04 -13.10
CA SER A 72 -5.01 -3.73 -12.59
C SER A 72 -5.64 -3.45 -11.23
N LEU A 73 -4.82 -3.11 -10.25
CA LEU A 73 -5.22 -2.73 -8.89
C LEU A 73 -5.50 -1.22 -8.75
N GLY A 74 -5.08 -0.44 -9.74
CA GLY A 74 -5.10 1.01 -9.78
C GLY A 74 -4.09 1.52 -10.82
N THR A 75 -3.96 2.83 -10.96
CA THR A 75 -3.12 3.50 -11.97
C THR A 75 -1.69 3.74 -11.48
N PHE A 76 -1.52 4.07 -10.19
CA PHE A 76 -0.21 4.41 -9.62
C PHE A 76 0.01 3.71 -8.28
N PRO A 77 1.25 3.30 -7.92
CA PRO A 77 1.53 2.75 -6.61
C PRO A 77 1.20 3.76 -5.51
N ALA A 78 0.50 3.33 -4.47
CA ALA A 78 0.18 4.17 -3.32
C ALA A 78 0.95 3.69 -2.09
N ARG A 79 1.44 4.62 -1.28
CA ARG A 79 2.13 4.28 -0.03
C ARG A 79 1.15 4.07 1.12
N PHE A 80 1.45 3.09 1.95
CA PHE A 80 0.80 2.84 3.22
C PHE A 80 1.85 2.53 4.28
N GLU A 81 1.52 2.75 5.55
CA GLU A 81 2.39 2.39 6.65
C GLU A 81 2.23 0.89 6.96
N ALA A 82 3.32 0.13 6.86
CA ALA A 82 3.39 -1.25 7.32
C ALA A 82 4.51 -1.38 8.35
N ASN A 83 4.16 -1.77 9.58
CA ASN A 83 5.14 -1.91 10.67
C ASN A 83 6.04 -0.67 10.85
N GLY A 84 5.45 0.54 10.79
CA GLY A 84 6.16 1.81 10.98
C GLY A 84 7.01 2.26 9.79
N LYS A 85 6.82 1.69 8.59
CA LYS A 85 7.55 2.08 7.38
C LYS A 85 6.58 2.35 6.21
N PRO A 86 6.76 3.45 5.46
CA PRO A 86 5.99 3.72 4.26
C PRO A 86 6.43 2.77 3.13
N VAL A 87 5.50 1.98 2.59
CA VAL A 87 5.74 1.02 1.51
C VAL A 87 4.54 0.99 0.55
N SER A 88 4.74 0.57 -0.70
CA SER A 88 3.64 0.35 -1.67
C SER A 88 3.19 -1.11 -1.74
N ALA A 89 4.05 -2.03 -1.31
CA ALA A 89 3.75 -3.44 -1.10
C ALA A 89 4.50 -3.95 0.14
N ALA A 90 3.87 -4.85 0.90
CA ALA A 90 4.45 -5.47 2.08
C ALA A 90 4.22 -6.98 2.04
N VAL A 91 5.21 -7.73 2.50
CA VAL A 91 5.09 -9.16 2.79
C VAL A 91 5.18 -9.33 4.30
N VAL A 92 4.08 -9.74 4.94
CA VAL A 92 3.96 -9.75 6.40
C VAL A 92 2.97 -10.84 6.84
N ASP A 93 3.30 -11.55 7.91
CA ASP A 93 2.38 -12.48 8.58
C ASP A 93 1.38 -11.67 9.43
N ILE A 94 0.18 -11.48 8.89
CA ILE A 94 -0.90 -10.69 9.47
C ILE A 94 -1.71 -11.56 10.43
N ASP A 95 -1.97 -12.81 10.06
CA ASP A 95 -2.90 -13.66 10.80
C ASP A 95 -2.25 -14.56 11.85
N GLY A 96 -0.93 -14.67 11.84
CA GLY A 96 -0.09 -15.36 12.82
C GLY A 96 0.13 -16.84 12.52
N ASP A 97 -0.18 -17.31 11.31
CA ASP A 97 0.02 -18.70 10.89
C ASP A 97 1.44 -19.03 10.40
N ARG A 98 2.35 -18.04 10.42
CA ARG A 98 3.74 -18.11 9.93
C ARG A 98 3.87 -18.26 8.41
N ILE A 99 2.80 -18.03 7.66
CA ILE A 99 2.80 -17.90 6.21
C ILE A 99 2.45 -16.44 5.90
N PRO A 100 3.37 -15.66 5.33
CA PRO A 100 3.11 -14.25 5.15
C PRO A 100 2.02 -14.00 4.09
N GLU A 101 1.17 -13.03 4.38
CA GLU A 101 0.29 -12.36 3.44
C GLU A 101 1.07 -11.33 2.60
N VAL A 102 0.48 -10.95 1.47
CA VAL A 102 0.94 -9.84 0.62
C VAL A 102 -0.07 -8.70 0.68
N ALA A 103 0.33 -7.55 1.21
CA ALA A 103 -0.46 -6.33 1.20
C ALA A 103 0.06 -5.38 0.10
N VAL A 104 -0.83 -4.76 -0.66
CA VAL A 104 -0.47 -3.82 -1.75
C VAL A 104 -1.47 -2.69 -1.82
N SER A 105 -1.00 -1.50 -2.18
CA SER A 105 -1.85 -0.33 -2.36
C SER A 105 -1.60 0.38 -3.68
N ALA A 106 -2.67 0.88 -4.30
CA ALA A 106 -2.63 1.63 -5.54
C ALA A 106 -3.67 2.76 -5.51
N PHE A 107 -3.37 3.87 -6.18
CA PHE A 107 -4.33 4.94 -6.43
C PHE A 107 -5.15 4.63 -7.69
N ASP A 108 -6.42 5.01 -7.69
CA ASP A 108 -7.20 5.13 -8.93
C ASP A 108 -6.92 6.46 -9.65
N GLU A 109 -7.56 6.66 -10.80
CA GLU A 109 -7.47 7.90 -11.58
C GLU A 109 -8.04 9.14 -10.85
N ASN A 110 -8.87 8.93 -9.83
CA ASN A 110 -9.52 9.98 -9.06
C ASN A 110 -8.79 10.29 -7.73
N GLY A 111 -7.67 9.62 -7.46
CA GLY A 111 -6.87 9.79 -6.24
C GLY A 111 -7.40 9.02 -5.01
N SER A 112 -8.38 8.13 -5.18
CA SER A 112 -8.77 7.17 -4.15
C SER A 112 -7.71 6.10 -4.01
N GLN A 113 -7.36 5.74 -2.78
CA GLN A 113 -6.36 4.73 -2.48
C GLN A 113 -7.04 3.39 -2.19
N PHE A 114 -6.79 2.39 -3.02
CA PHE A 114 -7.19 1.01 -2.81
C PHE A 114 -6.13 0.24 -2.02
N PHE A 115 -6.57 -0.66 -1.14
CA PHE A 115 -5.71 -1.52 -0.35
C PHE A 115 -6.19 -2.96 -0.39
N TYR A 116 -5.31 -3.84 -0.87
CA TYR A 116 -5.58 -5.25 -1.05
C TYR A 116 -4.68 -6.06 -0.13
N VAL A 117 -5.18 -7.19 0.36
CA VAL A 117 -4.39 -8.17 1.10
C VAL A 117 -4.65 -9.54 0.49
N TYR A 118 -3.60 -10.29 0.20
CA TYR A 118 -3.66 -11.61 -0.38
C TYR A 118 -3.08 -12.64 0.58
N LYS A 119 -3.83 -13.71 0.84
CA LYS A 119 -3.44 -14.84 1.69
C LYS A 119 -3.19 -16.09 0.86
N PHE A 120 -2.17 -16.87 1.24
CA PHE A 120 -1.93 -18.17 0.63
C PHE A 120 -2.99 -19.19 1.06
N ASP A 121 -3.72 -19.74 0.10
CA ASP A 121 -4.60 -20.88 0.29
C ASP A 121 -3.79 -22.17 0.11
N ALA A 122 -3.53 -22.88 1.21
CA ALA A 122 -2.74 -24.11 1.20
C ALA A 122 -3.41 -25.25 0.40
N GLN A 123 -4.74 -25.30 0.33
CA GLN A 123 -5.46 -26.35 -0.41
C GLN A 123 -5.38 -26.10 -1.91
N LYS A 124 -5.65 -24.88 -2.35
CA LYS A 124 -5.59 -24.50 -3.77
C LYS A 124 -4.17 -24.19 -4.25
N ARG A 125 -3.23 -24.02 -3.31
CA ARG A 125 -1.82 -23.67 -3.52
C ARG A 125 -1.65 -22.41 -4.38
N ILE A 126 -2.46 -21.40 -4.11
CA ILE A 126 -2.48 -20.07 -4.77
C ILE A 126 -2.71 -18.98 -3.73
N TYR A 127 -2.40 -17.73 -4.04
CA TYR A 127 -2.83 -16.61 -3.19
C TYR A 127 -4.24 -16.16 -3.59
N GLN A 128 -5.05 -15.81 -2.61
CA GLN A 128 -6.42 -15.31 -2.78
C GLN A 128 -6.61 -13.99 -2.04
N PRO A 129 -7.43 -13.07 -2.56
CA PRO A 129 -7.75 -11.86 -1.84
C PRO A 129 -8.45 -12.17 -0.51
N MET A 130 -8.10 -11.42 0.52
CA MET A 130 -8.82 -11.39 1.78
C MET A 130 -9.99 -10.43 1.68
N VAL A 131 -11.11 -10.83 2.25
CA VAL A 131 -12.36 -10.07 2.17
C VAL A 131 -12.42 -9.03 3.29
N PHE A 132 -12.86 -7.83 2.95
CA PHE A 132 -13.26 -6.76 3.84
C PHE A 132 -14.78 -6.72 3.93
N THR A 133 -15.30 -6.70 5.15
CA THR A 133 -16.74 -6.70 5.42
C THR A 133 -17.14 -5.54 6.32
N ASP A 134 -18.32 -4.99 6.05
CA ASP A 134 -18.99 -4.03 6.91
C ASP A 134 -20.45 -4.43 7.01
N SER A 135 -20.82 -5.01 8.16
CA SER A 135 -22.19 -5.46 8.41
C SER A 135 -23.18 -4.31 8.58
N ILE A 136 -22.71 -3.13 8.95
CA ILE A 136 -23.58 -1.94 9.13
C ILE A 136 -24.03 -1.47 7.74
N ASN A 137 -23.09 -1.36 6.80
CA ASN A 137 -23.36 -0.91 5.44
C ASN A 137 -23.65 -2.04 4.44
N LYS A 138 -23.72 -3.30 4.91
CA LYS A 138 -23.92 -4.52 4.08
C LYS A 138 -22.93 -4.61 2.92
N MET A 139 -21.68 -4.26 3.17
CA MET A 139 -20.61 -4.27 2.18
C MET A 139 -19.71 -5.50 2.36
N GLU A 140 -19.38 -6.14 1.25
CA GLU A 140 -18.39 -7.20 1.14
C GLU A 140 -17.57 -6.95 -0.13
N ARG A 141 -16.24 -6.89 -0.02
CA ARG A 141 -15.32 -6.65 -1.14
C ARG A 141 -13.92 -7.17 -0.81
N ASP A 142 -13.07 -7.32 -1.80
CA ASP A 142 -11.69 -7.81 -1.69
C ASP A 142 -10.64 -6.71 -1.42
N PHE A 143 -11.09 -5.49 -1.13
CA PHE A 143 -10.22 -4.34 -0.83
C PHE A 143 -10.82 -3.38 0.19
N ALA A 144 -9.96 -2.55 0.77
CA ALA A 144 -10.34 -1.34 1.49
C ALA A 144 -10.07 -0.10 0.64
N VAL A 145 -10.77 1.00 0.96
CA VAL A 145 -10.64 2.29 0.25
C VAL A 145 -10.38 3.39 1.25
N SER A 146 -9.40 4.23 0.94
CA SER A 146 -9.25 5.57 1.49
C SER A 146 -9.60 6.59 0.41
N ASP A 147 -10.64 7.39 0.63
CA ASP A 147 -11.11 8.44 -0.31
C ASP A 147 -10.65 9.85 0.12
N ILE A 148 -9.68 9.90 1.03
CA ILE A 148 -8.88 11.09 1.31
C ILE A 148 -7.50 10.87 0.70
N GLY A 149 -7.27 11.43 -0.48
CA GLY A 149 -5.94 11.51 -1.06
C GLY A 149 -5.14 12.59 -0.35
N GLN A 150 -4.25 12.22 0.58
CA GLN A 150 -3.17 13.09 1.03
C GLN A 150 -1.86 12.63 0.39
N PRO A 151 -1.34 13.32 -0.64
CA PRO A 151 -0.15 12.87 -1.37
C PRO A 151 1.11 12.73 -0.50
N ALA A 152 1.13 13.39 0.67
CA ALA A 152 2.28 13.45 1.56
C ALA A 152 2.15 12.60 2.83
N GLN A 153 1.04 11.88 3.04
CA GLN A 153 0.79 11.09 4.25
C GLN A 153 0.27 9.71 3.88
N ASP A 154 0.65 8.71 4.67
CA ASP A 154 0.11 7.36 4.54
C ASP A 154 -1.36 7.38 5.02
N ASN A 155 -2.30 7.26 4.09
CA ASN A 155 -3.74 7.26 4.44
C ASN A 155 -4.19 5.91 4.99
N ILE A 156 -3.32 4.91 4.92
CA ILE A 156 -3.59 3.53 5.30
C ILE A 156 -2.46 3.05 6.19
N ILE A 157 -2.82 2.42 7.30
CA ILE A 157 -1.90 1.89 8.29
C ILE A 157 -2.26 0.43 8.54
N LEU A 158 -1.30 -0.48 8.32
CA LEU A 158 -1.37 -1.90 8.64
C LEU A 158 -0.51 -2.17 9.89
N ILE A 159 -1.17 -2.51 11.00
CA ILE A 159 -0.52 -2.84 12.28
C ILE A 159 -1.10 -4.15 12.82
N GLY A 160 -0.29 -5.21 12.81
CA GLY A 160 -0.72 -6.54 13.21
C GLY A 160 -1.96 -6.99 12.43
N LYS A 161 -3.03 -7.34 13.12
CA LYS A 161 -4.32 -7.78 12.53
C LYS A 161 -5.25 -6.63 12.13
N ARG A 162 -4.80 -5.38 12.19
CA ARG A 162 -5.65 -4.20 11.98
C ARG A 162 -5.21 -3.39 10.76
N VAL A 163 -6.22 -2.90 10.05
CA VAL A 163 -6.09 -1.92 8.97
C VAL A 163 -6.85 -0.67 9.40
N VAL A 164 -6.15 0.46 9.47
CA VAL A 164 -6.74 1.78 9.74
C VAL A 164 -6.66 2.60 8.46
N LEU A 165 -7.77 3.18 8.05
CA LEU A 165 -7.89 3.95 6.82
C LEU A 165 -8.40 5.35 7.16
N LEU A 166 -7.81 6.37 6.57
CA LEU A 166 -8.36 7.71 6.58
C LEU A 166 -9.37 7.83 5.44
N GLY A 167 -10.57 8.34 5.71
CA GLY A 167 -11.60 8.49 4.68
C GLY A 167 -12.62 9.55 5.05
N LYS A 168 -13.70 9.66 4.27
CA LYS A 168 -14.83 10.55 4.52
C LYS A 168 -16.03 9.74 4.97
N ASN A 169 -16.64 10.18 6.06
CA ASN A 169 -17.98 9.77 6.44
C ASN A 169 -18.99 10.73 5.78
N TYR A 170 -19.89 10.19 4.95
CA TYR A 170 -20.88 10.97 4.22
C TYR A 170 -22.16 11.07 5.05
N THR A 171 -22.47 12.28 5.49
CA THR A 171 -23.68 12.60 6.29
C THR A 171 -24.55 13.62 5.56
N ASP A 172 -25.75 13.90 6.07
CA ASP A 172 -26.62 14.96 5.53
C ASP A 172 -25.97 16.35 5.59
N GLU A 173 -25.00 16.55 6.49
CA GLU A 173 -24.20 17.77 6.61
C GLU A 173 -23.00 17.80 5.65
N GLY A 174 -22.85 16.79 4.79
CA GLY A 174 -21.74 16.61 3.87
C GLY A 174 -20.65 15.64 4.37
N PRO A 175 -19.56 15.49 3.59
CA PRO A 175 -18.46 14.60 3.92
C PRO A 175 -17.60 15.15 5.05
N LYS A 176 -17.35 14.34 6.08
CA LYS A 176 -16.47 14.66 7.21
C LYS A 176 -15.32 13.67 7.28
N PRO A 177 -14.06 14.11 7.49
CA PRO A 177 -12.95 13.18 7.70
C PRO A 177 -13.21 12.25 8.88
N ALA A 178 -12.89 10.96 8.70
CA ALA A 178 -13.05 9.90 9.68
C ALA A 178 -11.97 8.83 9.51
N GLN A 179 -11.71 8.06 10.56
CA GLN A 179 -10.90 6.85 10.46
C GLN A 179 -11.80 5.61 10.43
N PHE A 180 -11.52 4.68 9.54
CA PHE A 180 -12.21 3.40 9.44
C PHE A 180 -11.26 2.30 9.88
N VAL A 181 -11.70 1.48 10.84
CA VAL A 181 -10.87 0.41 11.39
C VAL A 181 -11.45 -0.95 11.02
N TYR A 182 -10.60 -1.78 10.43
CA TYR A 182 -10.89 -3.18 10.15
C TYR A 182 -9.97 -4.07 10.99
N GLU A 183 -10.50 -5.17 11.50
CA GLU A 183 -9.73 -6.17 12.23
C GLU A 183 -9.93 -7.56 11.63
N LEU A 184 -8.82 -8.27 11.42
CA LEU A 184 -8.83 -9.62 10.88
C LEU A 184 -9.40 -10.61 11.89
N ARG A 185 -10.54 -11.23 11.55
CA ARG A 185 -11.25 -12.22 12.37
C ARG A 185 -11.76 -13.36 11.49
N GLY A 186 -11.19 -14.55 11.68
CA GLY A 186 -11.62 -15.76 10.96
C GLY A 186 -11.36 -15.70 9.46
N GLY A 187 -10.21 -15.12 9.05
CA GLY A 187 -9.83 -14.99 7.63
C GLY A 187 -10.43 -13.79 6.90
N THR A 188 -11.25 -12.97 7.58
CA THR A 188 -11.91 -11.80 7.00
C THR A 188 -11.61 -10.55 7.81
N PHE A 189 -11.33 -9.44 7.14
CA PHE A 189 -11.24 -8.12 7.76
C PHE A 189 -12.65 -7.60 8.05
N LYS A 190 -13.01 -7.47 9.32
CA LYS A 190 -14.32 -6.99 9.75
C LYS A 190 -14.22 -5.55 10.19
N TYR A 191 -15.10 -4.69 9.68
CA TYR A 191 -15.24 -3.32 10.16
C TYR A 191 -15.64 -3.35 11.64
N ILE A 192 -14.89 -2.64 12.48
CA ILE A 192 -15.14 -2.58 13.93
C ILE A 192 -15.51 -1.17 14.41
N GLY A 193 -15.65 -0.21 13.50
CA GLY A 193 -16.10 1.14 13.78
C GLY A 193 -15.14 2.22 13.31
N PHE A 194 -15.42 3.43 13.77
CA PHE A 194 -14.57 4.60 13.58
C PHE A 194 -14.01 5.05 14.94
N GLU A 195 -12.74 5.44 14.99
CA GLU A 195 -12.23 6.25 16.09
C GLU A 195 -12.43 7.72 15.69
N GLY A 196 -13.20 8.46 16.48
CA GLY A 196 -13.27 9.91 16.34
C GLY A 196 -11.86 10.50 16.50
N MET A 197 -11.49 11.49 15.70
CA MET A 197 -10.15 12.11 15.60
C MET A 197 -9.61 12.79 16.88
N LYS A 198 -9.99 12.37 18.10
CA LYS A 198 -9.51 12.97 19.35
C LYS A 198 -8.01 12.73 19.62
N ASN A 199 -7.39 11.74 18.97
CA ASN A 199 -6.02 11.32 19.29
C ASN A 199 -4.98 11.51 18.16
N LEU A 200 -5.36 12.09 17.01
CA LEU A 200 -4.48 12.19 15.83
C LEU A 200 -3.32 13.19 15.99
N ILE A 201 -3.32 14.02 17.04
CA ILE A 201 -2.19 14.91 17.35
C ILE A 201 -0.96 14.10 17.82
N LYS A 202 -1.11 12.85 18.26
CA LYS A 202 0.01 12.06 18.82
C LYS A 202 0.77 11.20 17.81
N TYR A 203 0.30 11.07 16.58
CA TYR A 203 1.00 10.33 15.52
C TYR A 203 1.51 11.27 14.42
N GLN A 204 2.07 12.42 14.82
CA GLN A 204 3.05 13.12 13.98
C GLN A 204 4.42 12.54 14.33
N GLY A 205 5.01 11.80 13.40
CA GLY A 205 6.37 11.27 13.50
C GLY A 205 7.46 12.35 13.48
N SER A 206 7.45 13.29 14.44
CA SER A 206 8.51 14.27 14.64
C SER A 206 8.59 14.73 16.11
N LYS A 207 9.43 14.03 16.87
CA LYS A 207 9.94 14.31 18.23
C LYS A 207 8.91 14.46 19.38
N PRO A 208 9.22 13.92 20.58
CA PRO A 208 8.47 14.29 21.78
C PRO A 208 8.69 15.78 22.05
N ILE A 209 7.60 16.52 22.22
CA ILE A 209 7.67 17.84 22.85
C ILE A 209 7.85 17.55 24.34
N GLU A 210 9.10 17.68 24.81
CA GLU A 210 9.36 17.95 26.23
C GLU A 210 8.92 19.39 26.50
N GLY A 211 8.06 19.59 27.50
CA GLY A 211 7.58 20.89 27.97
C GLY A 211 6.10 20.90 28.28
#